data_AF-A0A5E4DCJ6-F1
#
_entry.id   AF-A0A5E4DCJ6-F1
#
_cell.length_a   1.000
_cell.length_b   1.000
_cell.length_c   1.000
_cell.angle_alpha   90.00
_cell.angle_beta   90.00
_cell.angle_gamma   90.00
#
_symmetry.space_group_name_H-M   'P 1'
#
loop_
_entity.id
_entity.type
_entity.pdbx_description
1 polymer ?
#
loop_
_entity_poly.entity_id
_entity_poly.type
_entity_poly.pdbx_seq_one_letter_code
_entity_poly.pdbx_strand_id
1 'polypeptide(L)'
;MRQFVEHLQDRSALKDAVVIEQSCSLNETSTHLFDFFLRFVRSSVVRIGGRCYVQCRGIPQGSVLSTLLCSLCYGDMENKLFAGVQQDGVLLRLVDDFLLVTPHLAQARAFL
;
A
#
# COMPACT_ATOMS: atom_id res chain seq x y z
N MET A 1 5.61 -24.04 -16.51
CA MET A 1 5.75 -22.74 -17.22
C MET A 1 7.12 -22.50 -17.83
N ARG A 2 8.19 -22.32 -17.05
CA ARG A 2 9.48 -21.84 -17.56
C ARG A 2 9.99 -22.60 -18.79
N GLN A 3 10.12 -23.92 -18.70
CA GLN A 3 10.58 -24.78 -19.81
C GLN A 3 9.64 -24.76 -21.03
N PHE A 4 8.33 -24.56 -20.82
CA PHE A 4 7.34 -24.47 -21.90
C PHE A 4 7.45 -23.13 -22.64
N VAL A 5 7.63 -22.03 -21.90
CA VAL A 5 7.85 -20.70 -22.47
C VAL A 5 9.18 -20.64 -23.22
N GLU A 6 10.26 -21.18 -22.62
CA GLU A 6 11.57 -21.29 -23.26
C GLU A 6 11.47 -22.06 -24.60
N HIS A 7 10.75 -23.19 -24.63
CA HIS A 7 10.53 -23.95 -25.87
C HIS A 7 9.76 -23.17 -26.96
N LEU A 8 8.75 -22.39 -26.58
CA LEU A 8 7.97 -21.60 -27.54
C LEU A 8 8.74 -20.35 -28.03
N GLN A 9 9.64 -19.81 -27.20
CA GLN A 9 10.58 -18.75 -27.57
C GLN A 9 11.60 -19.26 -28.60
N ASP A 10 12.20 -20.43 -28.36
CA ASP A 10 13.17 -21.05 -29.29
C ASP A 10 12.57 -21.33 -30.68
N ARG A 11 11.26 -21.52 -30.76
CA ARG A 11 10.54 -21.75 -32.02
C ARG A 11 10.03 -20.47 -32.69
N SER A 12 10.37 -19.29 -32.18
CA SER A 12 9.84 -17.99 -32.63
C SER A 12 8.31 -17.93 -32.67
N ALA A 13 7.63 -18.75 -31.85
CA ALA A 13 6.18 -18.89 -31.85
C ALA A 13 5.48 -17.86 -30.96
N LEU A 14 6.24 -17.06 -30.20
CA LEU A 14 5.74 -16.03 -29.29
C LEU A 14 6.09 -14.64 -29.83
N LYS A 15 5.35 -14.21 -30.86
CA LYS A 15 5.33 -12.81 -31.30
C LYS A 15 3.96 -12.23 -30.96
N ASP A 16 3.94 -11.05 -30.35
CA ASP A 16 2.70 -10.33 -29.99
C ASP A 16 1.74 -11.17 -29.12
N ALA A 17 2.29 -12.01 -28.24
CA ALA A 17 1.54 -12.97 -27.44
C ALA A 17 1.68 -12.73 -25.93
N VAL A 18 0.58 -12.94 -25.20
CA VAL A 18 0.55 -12.98 -23.74
C VAL A 18 0.27 -14.42 -23.31
N VAL A 19 1.19 -15.01 -22.53
CA VAL A 19 1.01 -16.34 -21.96
C VAL A 19 0.53 -16.18 -20.51
N ILE A 20 -0.65 -16.69 -20.22
CA ILE A 20 -1.27 -16.63 -18.89
C ILE A 20 -1.19 -18.03 -18.27
N GLU A 21 -0.50 -18.15 -17.14
CA GLU A 21 -0.58 -19.34 -16.30
C GLU A 21 -1.88 -19.31 -15.50
N GLN A 22 -2.65 -20.40 -15.56
CA GLN A 22 -3.96 -20.52 -14.91
C GLN A 22 -3.88 -21.27 -13.56
N SER A 23 -2.66 -21.51 -13.03
CA SER A 23 -2.45 -22.35 -11.85
C SER A 23 -3.01 -21.79 -10.54
N CYS A 24 -3.37 -20.50 -10.46
CA CYS A 24 -3.81 -19.90 -9.19
C CYS A 24 -4.99 -18.94 -9.39
N SER A 25 -6.14 -19.31 -8.82
CA SER A 25 -7.23 -18.37 -8.53
C SER A 25 -7.25 -18.08 -7.03
N LEU A 26 -6.81 -16.88 -6.65
CA LEU A 26 -7.03 -16.35 -5.30
C LEU A 26 -8.37 -15.64 -5.29
N ASN A 27 -9.41 -16.31 -4.79
CA ASN A 27 -10.73 -15.75 -4.61
C ASN A 27 -10.97 -15.52 -3.11
N GLU A 28 -10.63 -14.33 -2.64
CA GLU A 28 -10.95 -13.89 -1.28
C GLU A 28 -12.11 -12.89 -1.30
N THR A 29 -13.01 -13.02 -0.32
CA THR A 29 -14.10 -12.07 -0.16
C THR A 29 -13.61 -10.81 0.53
N SER A 30 -14.29 -9.68 0.30
CA SER A 30 -14.00 -8.43 1.01
C SER A 30 -14.11 -8.59 2.53
N THR A 31 -15.08 -9.38 3.01
CA THR A 31 -15.26 -9.68 4.44
C THR A 31 -14.06 -10.44 5.01
N HIS A 32 -13.59 -11.48 4.33
CA HIS A 32 -12.42 -12.24 4.79
C HIS A 32 -11.15 -11.39 4.83
N LEU A 33 -10.93 -10.56 3.80
CA LEU A 33 -9.80 -9.63 3.77
C LEU A 33 -9.90 -8.60 4.88
N PHE A 34 -11.10 -8.07 5.13
CA PHE A 34 -11.34 -7.13 6.23
C PHE A 34 -11.02 -7.76 7.59
N ASP A 35 -11.53 -8.96 7.87
CA ASP A 35 -11.24 -9.68 9.11
C ASP A 35 -9.76 -10.02 9.26
N PHE A 36 -9.08 -10.32 8.14
CA PHE A 36 -7.64 -10.51 8.11
C PHE A 36 -6.88 -9.22 8.48
N PHE A 37 -7.19 -8.09 7.84
CA PHE A 37 -6.54 -6.81 8.16
C PHE A 37 -6.84 -6.38 9.61
N LEU A 38 -8.06 -6.61 10.09
CA LEU A 38 -8.45 -6.28 11.45
C LEU A 38 -7.65 -7.09 12.49
N ARG A 39 -7.48 -8.40 12.25
CA ARG A 39 -6.60 -9.25 13.07
C ARG A 39 -5.14 -8.82 12.97
N PHE A 40 -4.67 -8.49 11.78
CA PHE A 40 -3.30 -8.02 11.56
C PHE A 40 -2.96 -6.78 12.40
N VAL A 41 -3.88 -5.81 12.47
CA VAL A 41 -3.68 -4.59 13.26
C VAL A 41 -3.83 -4.84 14.77
N ARG A 42 -4.81 -5.67 15.18
CA ARG A 42 -5.16 -5.86 16.61
C ARG A 42 -4.32 -6.91 17.35
N SER A 43 -3.79 -7.89 16.63
CA SER A 43 -3.14 -9.07 17.22
C SER A 43 -1.62 -9.07 17.00
N SER A 44 -1.03 -7.88 16.93
CA SER A 44 0.41 -7.68 16.77
C SER A 44 1.14 -7.99 18.08
N VAL A 45 1.92 -9.08 18.08
CA VAL A 45 2.72 -9.49 19.24
C VAL A 45 4.19 -9.19 18.99
N VAL A 46 4.82 -8.46 19.90
CA VAL A 46 6.25 -8.13 19.88
C VAL A 46 6.95 -8.84 21.02
N ARG A 47 8.09 -9.48 20.73
CA ARG A 47 8.94 -10.10 21.74
C ARG A 47 10.14 -9.21 22.05
N ILE A 48 10.30 -8.83 23.31
CA ILE A 48 11.40 -8.01 23.79
C ILE A 48 12.11 -8.81 24.90
N GLY A 49 13.32 -9.27 24.62
CA GLY A 49 14.01 -10.24 25.47
C GLY A 49 13.22 -11.54 25.63
N GLY A 50 12.96 -11.95 26.88
CA GLY A 50 12.18 -13.15 27.22
C GLY A 50 10.67 -12.92 27.41
N ARG A 51 10.15 -11.72 27.08
CA ARG A 51 8.74 -11.35 27.33
C ARG A 51 8.02 -11.02 26.01
N CYS A 52 6.72 -11.31 25.98
CA CYS A 52 5.84 -11.01 24.86
C CYS A 52 4.85 -9.88 25.23
N TYR A 53 4.61 -8.98 24.30
CA TYR A 53 3.74 -7.81 24.44
C TYR A 53 2.80 -7.72 23.27
N VAL A 54 1.58 -7.23 23.48
CA VAL A 54 0.65 -6.89 22.39
C VAL A 54 0.77 -5.40 22.09
N GLN A 55 0.96 -5.04 20.83
CA GLN A 55 0.95 -3.65 20.39
C GLN A 55 -0.48 -3.13 20.40
N CYS A 56 -0.76 -2.18 21.30
CA CYS A 56 -2.10 -1.60 21.43
C CYS A 56 -2.31 -0.33 20.58
N ARG A 57 -1.25 0.22 19.97
CA ARG A 57 -1.31 1.47 19.22
C ARG A 57 -0.45 1.42 17.96
N GLY A 58 -1.00 1.94 16.87
CA GLY A 58 -0.38 1.95 15.55
C GLY A 58 -0.56 0.62 14.81
N ILE A 59 0.22 0.44 13.75
CA ILE A 59 0.24 -0.77 12.92
C ILE A 59 1.58 -1.51 13.11
N PRO A 60 1.64 -2.83 12.89
CA PRO A 60 2.90 -3.60 12.98
C PRO A 60 3.97 -3.03 12.05
N GLN A 61 5.23 -2.97 12.47
CA GLN A 61 6.33 -2.59 11.56
C GLN A 61 6.94 -3.80 10.86
N GLY A 62 7.52 -3.60 9.67
CA GLY A 62 8.20 -4.67 8.90
C GLY A 62 7.30 -5.50 7.98
N SER A 63 6.01 -5.18 7.90
CA SER A 63 5.08 -5.82 6.95
C SER A 63 4.76 -4.87 5.78
N VAL A 64 4.72 -5.40 4.56
CA VAL A 64 4.28 -4.65 3.37
C VAL A 64 2.83 -4.14 3.50
N LEU A 65 1.99 -4.87 4.24
CA LEU A 65 0.60 -4.46 4.49
C LEU A 65 0.52 -3.20 5.34
N SER A 66 1.50 -2.97 6.21
CA SER A 66 1.51 -1.78 7.06
C SER A 66 1.68 -0.52 6.23
N THR A 67 2.56 -0.54 5.23
CA THR A 67 2.72 0.60 4.30
C THR A 67 1.43 0.87 3.54
N LEU A 68 0.73 -0.17 3.08
CA LEU A 68 -0.55 -0.02 2.38
C LEU A 68 -1.65 0.55 3.29
N LEU A 69 -1.80 0.01 4.51
CA LEU A 69 -2.78 0.48 5.49
C LEU A 69 -2.48 1.91 5.95
N CYS A 70 -1.21 2.26 6.11
CA CYS A 70 -0.77 3.62 6.38
C CYS A 70 -1.19 4.58 5.25
N SER A 71 -0.95 4.17 4.00
CA SER A 71 -1.36 4.95 2.83
C SER A 71 -2.87 5.12 2.72
N LEU A 72 -3.66 4.10 3.09
CA LEU A 72 -5.12 4.21 3.16
C LEU A 72 -5.56 5.20 4.26
N CYS A 73 -4.95 5.13 5.44
CA CYS A 73 -5.27 6.02 6.54
C CYS A 73 -4.96 7.48 6.21
N TYR A 74 -3.76 7.76 5.67
CA TYR A 74 -3.39 9.11 5.25
C TYR A 74 -4.15 9.57 4.00
N GLY A 75 -4.56 8.66 3.11
CA GLY A 75 -5.43 9.01 1.98
C GLY A 75 -6.80 9.54 2.43
N ASP A 76 -7.41 8.93 3.46
CA ASP A 76 -8.63 9.45 4.07
C ASP A 76 -8.42 10.82 4.73
N MET A 77 -7.28 11.00 5.43
CA MET A 77 -6.91 12.29 6.01
C MET A 77 -6.72 13.38 4.93
N GLU A 78 -6.03 13.07 3.83
CA GLU A 78 -5.81 13.98 2.70
C GLU A 78 -7.14 14.45 2.10
N ASN A 79 -8.07 13.52 1.88
CA ASN A 79 -9.39 13.84 1.34
C ASN A 79 -10.19 14.76 2.28
N LYS A 80 -9.97 14.68 3.59
CA LYS A 80 -10.68 15.50 4.58
C LYS A 80 -10.03 16.85 4.82
N LEU A 81 -8.70 16.91 4.83
CA LEU A 81 -7.95 18.11 5.24
C LEU A 81 -7.41 18.92 4.06
N PHE A 82 -7.12 18.28 2.93
CA PHE A 82 -6.37 18.87 1.81
C PHE A 82 -7.11 18.85 0.47
N ALA A 83 -8.43 18.62 0.46
CA ALA A 83 -9.24 18.56 -0.77
C ALA A 83 -9.08 19.79 -1.69
N GLY A 84 -8.80 20.97 -1.14
CA GLY A 84 -8.64 22.22 -1.91
C GLY A 84 -7.23 22.48 -2.44
N VAL A 85 -6.23 21.70 -2.04
CA VAL A 85 -4.82 21.96 -2.34
C VAL A 85 -4.49 21.80 -3.82
N GLN A 86 -5.24 20.97 -4.55
CA GLN A 86 -4.96 20.65 -5.96
C GLN A 86 -5.39 21.73 -6.98
N GLN A 87 -6.03 22.82 -6.54
CA GLN A 87 -6.52 23.84 -7.47
C GLN A 87 -5.38 24.64 -8.13
N ASP A 88 -4.30 24.91 -7.39
CA ASP A 88 -3.11 25.64 -7.89
C ASP A 88 -1.82 25.18 -7.16
N GLY A 89 -1.82 23.96 -6.63
CA GLY A 89 -0.70 23.38 -5.89
C GLY A 89 -0.60 21.88 -6.08
N VAL A 90 0.57 21.32 -5.74
CA VAL A 90 0.83 19.89 -5.79
C VAL A 90 1.16 19.41 -4.39
N LEU A 91 0.35 18.48 -3.87
CA LEU A 91 0.65 17.75 -2.65
C LEU A 91 1.27 16.39 -3.02
N LEU A 92 2.49 16.17 -2.56
CA LEU A 92 3.22 14.91 -2.69
C LEU A 92 3.31 14.27 -1.31
N ARG A 93 3.05 12.98 -1.21
CA ARG A 93 3.20 12.22 0.02
C ARG A 93 3.96 10.93 -0.21
N LEU A 94 4.88 10.63 0.71
CA LEU A 94 5.49 9.32 0.86
C LEU A 94 5.30 8.86 2.32
N VAL A 95 4.35 7.96 2.54
CA VAL A 95 3.99 7.46 3.88
C VAL A 95 3.59 8.62 4.81
N ASP A 96 4.48 9.05 5.71
CA ASP A 96 4.32 10.10 6.71
C ASP A 96 4.98 11.43 6.31
N ASP A 97 5.78 11.44 5.25
CA ASP A 97 6.40 12.65 4.71
C ASP A 97 5.48 13.33 3.70
N PHE A 98 5.25 14.63 3.88
CA PHE A 98 4.46 15.46 2.97
C PHE A 98 5.27 16.62 2.41
N LEU A 99 5.04 16.93 1.14
CA LEU A 99 5.58 18.10 0.47
C LEU A 99 4.45 18.80 -0.29
N LEU A 100 4.15 20.04 0.13
CA LEU A 100 3.28 20.94 -0.61
C LEU A 100 4.11 21.91 -1.45
N VAL A 101 3.89 21.92 -2.77
CA VAL A 101 4.41 22.93 -3.68
C VAL A 101 3.25 23.82 -4.15
N THR A 102 3.28 25.10 -3.80
CA THR A 102 2.24 26.10 -4.17
C THR A 102 2.88 27.47 -4.41
N PRO A 103 2.39 28.27 -5.38
CA PRO A 103 2.82 29.66 -5.55
C PRO A 103 2.26 30.61 -4.48
N HIS A 104 1.32 30.16 -3.64
CA HIS A 104 0.64 30.99 -2.65
C HIS A 104 1.25 30.83 -1.25
N LEU A 105 2.01 31.84 -0.82
CA LEU A 105 2.65 31.86 0.51
C LEU A 105 1.65 31.63 1.67
N ALA A 106 0.43 32.14 1.56
CA ALA A 106 -0.60 31.94 2.58
C ALA A 106 -1.03 30.45 2.71
N GLN A 107 -1.14 29.73 1.58
CA GLN A 107 -1.46 28.31 1.58
C GLN A 107 -0.29 27.48 2.13
N ALA A 108 0.95 27.81 1.74
CA ALA A 108 2.14 27.15 2.27
C ALA A 108 2.27 27.31 3.79
N ARG A 109 1.93 28.49 4.32
CA ARG A 109 1.93 28.74 5.78
C ARG A 109 0.78 28.03 6.51
N ALA A 110 -0.39 27.91 5.90
CA ALA A 110 -1.54 27.22 6.50
C ALA A 110 -1.38 25.69 6.49
N PHE A 111 -0.48 25.16 5.66
CA PHE A 111 -0.15 23.75 5.59
C PHE A 111 0.76 23.27 6.75
N LEU A 112 1.56 24.17 7.32
CA LEU A 112 2.46 23.92 8.48
C LEU A 112 1.70 24.02 9.81
#